data_AF-S8EBT1-F1
#
_entry.id   AF-S8EBT1-F1
#
_cell.length_a   1.000
_cell.length_b   1.000
_cell.length_c   1.000
_cell.angle_alpha   90.00
_cell.angle_beta   90.00
_cell.angle_gamma   90.00
#
_symmetry.space_group_name_H-M   'P 1'
#
loop_
_entity.id
_entity.type
_entity.pdbx_description
1 polymer ?
#
loop_
_entity_poly.entity_id
_entity_poly.type
_entity_poly.pdbx_seq_one_letter_code
_entity_poly.pdbx_strand_id
1 'polypeptide(L)'
;MQICSFVHPQSLLRSRVTKNFHEHLMSKKSAWIWKHSLGRVDELSPCPSELIEPAWIALVYSLTCTLCGNGRATDVYWVVLARVCATCRKDALVFDRFMVTL
;
A
#
# COMPACT_ATOMS: atom_id res chain seq x y z
N MET A 1 12.75 -16.99 5.13
CA MET A 1 11.29 -17.21 5.24
C MET A 1 10.68 -17.44 3.86
N GLN A 2 10.63 -18.68 3.37
CA GLN A 2 9.99 -19.00 2.07
C GLN A 2 8.46 -19.02 2.15
N ILE A 3 7.90 -19.40 3.29
CA ILE A 3 6.45 -19.55 3.49
C ILE A 3 5.70 -18.23 3.24
N CYS A 4 6.28 -17.09 3.65
CA CYS A 4 5.69 -15.77 3.45
C CYS A 4 5.43 -15.44 1.97
N SER A 5 6.21 -16.01 1.04
CA SER A 5 6.02 -15.77 -0.40
C SER A 5 4.77 -16.43 -0.99
N PHE A 6 4.15 -17.35 -0.25
CA PHE A 6 2.89 -18.02 -0.61
C PHE A 6 1.66 -17.41 0.06
N VAL A 7 1.87 -16.45 0.96
CA VAL A 7 0.78 -15.78 1.69
C VAL A 7 0.22 -14.66 0.83
N HIS A 8 -1.08 -14.41 0.93
CA HIS A 8 -1.72 -13.28 0.26
C HIS A 8 -1.07 -11.94 0.67
N PRO A 9 -0.81 -11.00 -0.26
CA PRO A 9 -0.10 -9.76 0.04
C PRO A 9 -0.73 -8.92 1.15
N GLN A 10 -2.07 -8.89 1.22
CA GLN A 10 -2.78 -8.19 2.30
C GLN A 10 -2.46 -8.78 3.68
N SER A 11 -2.28 -10.10 3.78
CA SER A 11 -1.93 -10.75 5.05
C SER A 11 -0.47 -10.46 5.42
N LEU A 12 0.43 -10.38 4.44
CA LEU A 12 1.79 -9.88 4.66
C LEU A 12 1.77 -8.44 5.19
N LEU A 13 0.91 -7.59 4.63
CA LEU A 13 0.73 -6.22 5.10
C LEU A 13 0.27 -6.14 6.56
N ARG A 14 -0.60 -7.05 7.00
CA ARG A 14 -1.09 -7.14 8.39
C ARG A 14 -0.06 -7.71 9.36
N SER A 15 0.87 -8.56 8.87
CA SER A 15 1.95 -9.10 9.71
C SER A 15 2.96 -8.05 10.20
N ARG A 16 2.87 -6.81 9.67
CA ARG A 16 3.65 -5.65 10.11
C ARG A 16 3.39 -5.21 11.56
N VAL A 17 2.35 -5.74 12.21
CA VAL A 17 2.05 -5.42 13.62
C VAL A 17 3.17 -5.91 14.56
N THR A 18 3.90 -6.95 14.18
CA THR A 18 5.03 -7.46 14.95
C THR A 18 6.32 -6.79 14.48
N LYS A 19 6.98 -6.00 15.35
CA LYS A 19 8.17 -5.20 15.01
C LYS A 19 9.25 -5.98 14.24
N ASN A 20 9.62 -7.16 14.73
CA ASN A 20 10.67 -7.99 14.11
C ASN A 20 10.27 -8.47 12.71
N PHE A 21 9.01 -8.86 12.50
CA PHE A 21 8.50 -9.27 11.19
C PHE A 21 8.44 -8.08 10.23
N HIS A 22 8.00 -6.92 10.73
CA HIS A 22 7.97 -5.70 9.94
C HIS A 22 9.37 -5.33 9.43
N GLU A 23 10.36 -5.26 10.33
CA GLU A 23 11.75 -4.95 9.96
C GLU A 23 12.31 -5.97 8.95
N HIS A 24 12.04 -7.26 9.16
CA HIS A 24 12.49 -8.29 8.22
C HIS A 24 11.83 -8.16 6.84
N LEU A 25 10.51 -7.98 6.79
CA LEU A 25 9.74 -7.90 5.53
C LEU A 25 10.01 -6.62 4.76
N MET A 26 10.31 -5.51 5.43
CA MET A 26 10.66 -4.23 4.79
C MET A 26 12.13 -4.17 4.34
N SER A 27 12.95 -5.15 4.72
CA SER A 27 14.34 -5.22 4.26
C SER A 27 14.43 -5.53 2.76
N LYS A 28 15.45 -5.00 2.09
CA LYS A 28 15.72 -5.29 0.66
C LYS A 28 15.86 -6.80 0.37
N LYS A 29 16.34 -7.58 1.34
CA LYS A 29 16.48 -9.04 1.25
C LYS A 29 15.14 -9.76 1.14
N SER A 30 14.05 -9.10 1.54
CA SER A 30 12.69 -9.63 1.50
C SER A 30 11.87 -9.10 0.32
N ALA A 31 12.44 -8.25 -0.55
CA ALA A 31 11.72 -7.71 -1.71
C ALA A 31 11.14 -8.81 -2.62
N TRP A 32 11.86 -9.92 -2.78
CA TRP A 32 11.39 -11.07 -3.56
C TRP A 32 10.14 -11.73 -2.96
N ILE A 33 9.94 -11.68 -1.64
CA ILE A 33 8.74 -12.22 -0.97
C ILE A 33 7.51 -11.46 -1.45
N TRP A 34 7.61 -10.13 -1.52
CA TRP A 34 6.52 -9.27 -2.00
C TRP A 34 6.25 -9.47 -3.48
N LYS A 35 7.29 -9.51 -4.31
CA LYS A 35 7.15 -9.80 -5.76
C LYS A 35 6.44 -11.12 -6.01
N HIS A 36 6.88 -12.17 -5.32
CA HIS A 36 6.31 -13.50 -5.50
C HIS A 36 4.90 -13.61 -4.91
N SER A 37 4.62 -12.99 -3.77
CA SER A 37 3.28 -12.93 -3.18
C SER A 37 2.31 -12.16 -4.09
N LEU A 38 2.74 -11.02 -4.65
CA LEU A 38 1.95 -10.21 -5.57
C LEU A 38 1.69 -10.94 -6.90
N GLY A 39 2.69 -11.62 -7.47
CA GLY A 39 2.57 -12.36 -8.72
C GLY A 39 1.63 -13.58 -8.67
N ARG A 40 1.04 -13.88 -7.50
CA ARG A 40 0.03 -14.94 -7.31
C ARG A 40 -1.39 -14.39 -7.22
N VAL A 41 -1.58 -13.08 -7.36
CA VAL A 41 -2.86 -12.40 -7.28
C VAL A 41 -3.24 -11.93 -8.68
N ASP A 42 -4.07 -12.70 -9.37
CA ASP A 42 -4.44 -12.45 -10.78
C ASP A 42 -5.33 -11.19 -10.95
N GLU A 43 -6.06 -10.83 -9.91
CA GLU A 43 -6.98 -9.68 -9.87
C GLU A 43 -6.29 -8.33 -9.66
N LEU A 44 -4.99 -8.32 -9.34
CA LEU A 44 -4.25 -7.11 -9.04
C LEU A 44 -3.27 -6.77 -10.15
N SER A 45 -3.33 -5.52 -10.63
CA SER A 45 -2.37 -5.05 -11.61
C SER A 45 -0.93 -5.11 -11.08
N PRO A 46 0.06 -5.26 -11.97
CA PRO A 46 1.47 -5.17 -11.57
C PRO A 46 1.76 -3.90 -10.78
N CYS A 47 2.73 -3.98 -9.88
CA CYS A 47 3.21 -2.82 -9.13
C CYS A 47 3.70 -1.73 -10.12
N PRO A 48 3.17 -0.49 -10.04
CA PRO A 48 3.69 0.63 -10.82
C PRO A 48 5.18 0.85 -10.55
N SER A 49 5.91 1.40 -11.53
CA SER A 49 7.35 1.64 -11.45
C SER A 49 7.75 2.69 -10.39
N GLU A 50 6.79 3.54 -10.04
CA GLU A 50 6.87 4.62 -9.07
C GLU A 50 6.80 4.11 -7.63
N LEU A 51 6.39 2.86 -7.43
CA LEU A 51 6.20 2.24 -6.12
C LEU A 51 7.04 0.98 -5.97
N ILE A 52 7.40 0.70 -4.71
CA ILE A 52 7.84 -0.63 -4.30
C ILE A 52 6.62 -1.49 -3.95
N GLU A 53 6.74 -2.81 -4.05
CA GLU A 53 5.64 -3.74 -3.85
C GLU A 53 4.94 -3.58 -2.49
N PRO A 54 5.64 -3.40 -1.35
CA PRO A 54 4.97 -3.15 -0.06
C PRO A 54 4.12 -1.88 -0.06
N ALA A 55 4.55 -0.84 -0.79
CA ALA A 55 3.83 0.42 -0.90
C ALA A 55 2.60 0.27 -1.83
N TRP A 56 2.75 -0.47 -2.93
CA TRP A 56 1.62 -0.83 -3.81
C TRP A 56 0.55 -1.62 -3.06
N ILE A 57 0.94 -2.66 -2.31
CA ILE A 57 0.00 -3.44 -1.49
C ILE A 57 -0.65 -2.57 -0.40
N ALA A 58 0.10 -1.64 0.20
CA ALA A 58 -0.46 -0.69 1.16
C ALA A 58 -1.49 0.24 0.51
N LEU A 59 -1.20 0.74 -0.69
CA LEU A 59 -2.10 1.60 -1.47
C LEU A 59 -3.41 0.87 -1.80
N VAL A 60 -3.32 -0.41 -2.18
CA VAL A 60 -4.49 -1.20 -2.57
C VAL A 60 -5.30 -1.64 -1.36
N TYR A 61 -4.66 -2.24 -0.35
CA TYR A 61 -5.36 -2.97 0.73
C TYR A 61 -5.42 -2.27 2.09
N SER A 62 -4.64 -1.21 2.33
CA SER A 62 -4.67 -0.51 3.61
C SER A 62 -5.77 0.55 3.66
N LEU A 63 -6.16 0.98 4.86
CA LEU A 63 -7.00 2.18 5.07
C LEU A 63 -6.20 3.30 5.76
N THR A 64 -4.87 3.18 5.76
CA THR A 64 -3.95 4.13 6.36
C THR A 64 -3.70 5.30 5.42
N CYS A 65 -3.80 6.51 5.95
CA CYS A 65 -3.39 7.73 5.29
C CYS A 65 -1.88 7.72 5.06
N THR A 66 -1.45 7.92 3.82
CA THR A 66 -0.03 8.03 3.43
C THR A 66 0.65 9.23 4.09
N LEU A 67 -0.09 10.31 4.38
CA LEU A 67 0.47 11.55 4.92
C LEU A 67 0.63 11.54 6.44
N CYS A 68 -0.39 11.11 7.18
CA CYS A 68 -0.38 11.17 8.64
C CYS A 68 -0.31 9.81 9.35
N GLY A 69 -0.38 8.70 8.60
CA GLY A 69 -0.34 7.35 9.18
C GLY A 69 -1.60 6.90 9.93
N ASN A 70 -2.60 7.78 10.10
CA ASN A 70 -3.86 7.41 10.73
C ASN A 70 -4.76 6.61 9.78
N GLY A 71 -5.62 5.77 10.34
CA GLY A 71 -6.64 5.06 9.57
C GLY A 71 -7.73 5.98 8.98
N ARG A 72 -8.70 5.38 8.28
CA ARG A 72 -9.88 6.03 7.67
C ARG A 72 -9.62 6.77 6.35
N ALA A 73 -8.54 6.45 5.64
CA ALA A 73 -8.35 6.88 4.26
C ALA A 73 -9.01 5.86 3.30
N THR A 74 -10.32 6.03 3.08
CA THR A 74 -11.14 5.12 2.27
C THR A 74 -10.82 5.21 0.78
N ASP A 75 -10.55 6.42 0.29
CA ASP A 75 -10.34 6.70 -1.12
C ASP A 75 -8.86 6.61 -1.49
N VAL A 76 -8.61 6.07 -2.69
CA VAL A 76 -7.29 6.05 -3.32
C VAL A 76 -7.23 7.15 -4.36
N TYR A 77 -6.19 7.98 -4.29
CA TYR A 77 -5.88 8.98 -5.30
C TYR A 77 -4.85 8.42 -6.25
N TRP A 78 -5.30 7.79 -7.33
CA TRP A 78 -4.43 7.10 -8.29
C TRP A 78 -3.42 8.02 -8.97
N VAL A 79 -3.78 9.29 -9.21
CA VAL A 79 -2.88 10.27 -9.84
C VAL A 79 -1.61 10.52 -9.02
N VAL A 80 -1.73 10.48 -7.69
CA VAL A 80 -0.61 10.71 -6.76
C VAL A 80 -0.19 9.44 -6.01
N LEU A 81 -0.79 8.30 -6.37
CA LEU A 81 -0.53 6.99 -5.78
C LEU A 81 -0.57 6.99 -4.23
N ALA A 82 -1.56 7.68 -3.65
CA ALA A 82 -1.68 7.84 -2.21
C ALA A 82 -3.11 7.65 -1.68
N ARG A 83 -3.21 7.22 -0.41
CA ARG A 83 -4.46 7.26 0.36
C ARG A 83 -4.41 8.47 1.28
N VAL A 84 -5.43 9.31 1.23
CA VAL A 84 -5.47 10.55 2.02
C VAL A 84 -6.76 10.61 2.81
N CYS A 85 -6.66 10.73 4.13
CA CYS A 85 -7.83 10.90 4.99
C CYS A 85 -8.49 12.27 4.76
N ALA A 86 -9.75 12.40 5.14
CA ALA A 86 -10.51 13.64 4.94
C ALA A 86 -9.85 14.87 5.57
N THR A 87 -9.13 14.72 6.69
CA THR A 87 -8.38 15.81 7.32
C THR A 87 -7.22 16.26 6.44
N CYS A 88 -6.31 15.34 6.09
CA CYS A 88 -5.14 15.69 5.28
C CYS A 88 -5.50 16.11 3.85
N ARG A 89 -6.66 15.70 3.32
CA ARG A 89 -7.16 16.13 2.02
C ARG A 89 -7.36 17.65 1.98
N LYS A 90 -7.96 18.20 3.04
CA LYS A 90 -8.22 19.65 3.15
C LYS A 90 -6.92 20.47 3.17
N ASP A 91 -5.88 19.92 3.78
CA ASP A 91 -4.62 20.62 3.99
C ASP A 91 -3.64 20.45 2.83
N ALA A 92 -3.66 19.30 2.14
CA ALA A 92 -2.62 18.91 1.19
C ALA A 92 -3.08 18.81 -0.27
N LEU A 93 -4.38 18.65 -0.56
CA LEU A 93 -4.88 18.44 -1.92
C LEU A 93 -5.64 19.68 -2.42
N VAL A 94 -4.88 20.65 -2.96
CA VAL A 94 -5.43 21.85 -3.62
C VAL A 94 -6.09 21.51 -4.98
N PHE A 95 -5.92 20.28 -5.47
CA PHE A 95 -6.41 19.79 -6.76
C PHE A 95 -7.85 19.22 -6.77
N ASP A 96 -8.54 19.19 -5.62
CA ASP A 96 -9.85 18.50 -5.48
C ASP A 96 -10.99 19.13 -6.32
N ARG A 97 -10.82 20.33 -6.88
CA ARG A 97 -11.87 21.01 -7.67
C ARG A 97 -12.15 20.44 -9.07
N PHE A 98 -11.32 19.53 -9.59
CA PHE A 98 -11.43 19.08 -10.99
C PHE A 98 -11.74 17.58 -11.21
N MET A 99 -11.87 16.77 -10.16
CA MET A 99 -12.10 15.31 -10.32
C MET A 99 -13.26 14.74 -9.48
N VAL A 100 -14.34 15.51 -9.29
CA VAL A 100 -15.61 14.98 -8.73
C VAL A 100 -16.70 14.88 -9.80
N THR A 101 -16.33 14.78 -11.08
CA THR A 101 -17.30 14.61 -12.17
C THR A 101 -16.76 13.72 -13.27
N LEU A 102 -16.70 12.42 -13.00
CA LEU A 102 -16.81 11.35 -13.99
C LEU A 102 -17.65 10.23 -13.39
#